data_AF-A0A102DAC8-F1
#
_entry.id   AF-A0A102DAC8-F1
#
_cell.length_a   1.000
_cell.length_b   1.000
_cell.length_c   1.000
_cell.angle_alpha   90.00
_cell.angle_beta   90.00
_cell.angle_gamma   90.00
#
_symmetry.space_group_name_H-M   'P 1'
#
loop_
_entity.id
_entity.type
_entity.pdbx_description
1 polymer ?
#
loop_
_entity_poly.entity_id
_entity_poly.type
_entity_poly.pdbx_seq_one_letter_code
_entity_poly.pdbx_strand_id
1 'polypeptide(L)'
;MHAEHAADFRDTLIKKYGLPAPLAAALAANAEMESGLDASVTQSGKNGKGHGLFQLTDPARKASFKQFNGGKSLEKSNADQQIKYQLYELANSEQRTFALAQRVGSDAASLAAGYSYYVVRPKKNFRDSADRYAVARALAKIPIK
;
A
#
# COMPACT_ATOMS: atom_id res chain seq x y z
N MET A 1 0.40 17.42 10.56
CA MET A 1 -0.75 16.53 10.76
C MET A 1 -0.70 15.25 9.91
N HIS A 2 -0.30 15.26 8.63
CA HIS A 2 -0.23 14.02 7.81
C HIS A 2 0.79 12.96 8.27
N ALA A 3 1.95 13.39 8.80
CA ALA A 3 3.02 12.46 9.18
C ALA A 3 2.69 11.57 10.40
N GLU A 4 1.86 12.05 11.32
CA GLU A 4 1.51 11.30 12.55
C GLU A 4 0.56 10.15 12.25
N HIS A 5 -0.48 10.39 11.43
CA HIS A 5 -1.42 9.33 11.03
C HIS A 5 -0.72 8.21 10.24
N ALA A 6 0.18 8.56 9.33
CA ALA A 6 0.96 7.58 8.58
C ALA A 6 1.97 6.82 9.48
N ALA A 7 2.51 7.45 10.52
CA ALA A 7 3.34 6.77 11.51
C ALA A 7 2.53 5.78 12.37
N ASP A 8 1.32 6.14 12.80
CA ASP A 8 0.45 5.24 13.57
C ASP A 8 -0.03 4.05 12.72
N PHE A 9 -0.28 4.28 11.42
CA PHE A 9 -0.59 3.21 10.48
C PHE A 9 0.61 2.28 10.25
N ARG A 10 1.82 2.82 10.08
CA ARG A 10 3.07 2.03 10.06
C ARG A 10 3.20 1.17 11.32
N ASP A 11 2.99 1.74 12.49
CA ASP A 11 3.11 1.01 13.76
C ASP A 11 2.06 -0.08 13.88
N THR A 12 0.85 0.15 13.37
CA THR A 12 -0.18 -0.88 13.25
C THR A 12 0.29 -2.04 12.36
N LEU A 13 0.90 -1.74 11.20
CA LEU A 13 1.45 -2.76 10.31
C LEU A 13 2.54 -3.61 10.98
N ILE A 14 3.39 -2.99 11.81
CA ILE A 14 4.44 -3.69 12.57
C ILE A 14 3.80 -4.56 13.67
N LYS A 15 3.03 -3.94 14.56
CA LYS A 15 2.54 -4.59 15.78
C LYS A 15 1.50 -5.68 15.51
N LYS A 16 0.59 -5.43 14.57
CA LYS A 16 -0.55 -6.33 14.32
C LYS A 16 -0.25 -7.37 13.25
N TYR A 17 0.57 -7.04 12.25
CA TYR A 17 0.84 -7.91 11.10
C TYR A 17 2.28 -8.42 11.06
N GLY A 18 3.13 -8.02 12.02
CA GLY A 18 4.50 -8.51 12.13
C GLY A 18 5.41 -8.04 11.00
N LEU A 19 5.06 -6.96 10.31
CA LEU A 19 5.86 -6.51 9.17
C LEU A 19 7.20 -5.91 9.63
N PRO A 20 8.29 -6.16 8.90
CA PRO A 20 9.54 -5.43 9.09
C PRO A 20 9.33 -3.92 8.97
N ALA A 21 9.96 -3.14 9.85
CA ALA A 21 9.79 -1.68 9.89
C ALA A 21 9.98 -0.97 8.53
N PRO A 22 10.99 -1.32 7.71
CA PRO A 22 11.15 -0.71 6.38
C PRO A 22 9.95 -0.95 5.45
N LEU A 23 9.41 -2.18 5.44
CA LEU A 23 8.26 -2.53 4.62
C LEU A 23 6.98 -1.86 5.13
N ALA A 24 6.78 -1.83 6.46
CA ALA A 24 5.64 -1.14 7.06
C ALA A 24 5.63 0.35 6.70
N ALA A 25 6.78 1.03 6.76
CA ALA A 25 6.90 2.43 6.38
C ALA A 25 6.65 2.64 4.88
N ALA A 26 7.13 1.73 4.03
CA ALA A 26 6.89 1.77 2.60
C ALA A 26 5.39 1.64 2.25
N LEU A 27 4.70 0.68 2.87
CA LEU A 27 3.26 0.48 2.66
C LEU A 27 2.44 1.65 3.20
N ALA A 28 2.79 2.18 4.38
CA ALA A 28 2.13 3.34 4.96
C ALA A 28 2.27 4.58 4.06
N ALA A 29 3.47 4.87 3.56
CA ALA A 29 3.69 5.96 2.61
C ALA A 29 2.88 5.79 1.33
N ASN A 30 2.80 4.55 0.82
CA ASN A 30 2.04 4.29 -0.39
C ASN A 30 0.52 4.43 -0.17
N ALA A 31 -0.01 3.99 0.97
CA ALA A 31 -1.43 4.11 1.30
C ALA A 31 -1.84 5.57 1.61
N GLU A 32 -1.00 6.33 2.31
CA GLU A 32 -1.19 7.77 2.53
C GLU A 32 -1.30 8.50 1.18
N MET A 33 -0.40 8.21 0.25
CA MET A 33 -0.38 8.88 -1.06
C MET A 33 -1.49 8.40 -2.01
N GLU A 34 -2.00 7.18 -1.86
CA GLU A 34 -3.12 6.67 -2.67
C GLU A 34 -4.48 7.16 -2.15
N SER A 35 -4.69 7.14 -0.83
CA SER A 35 -6.02 7.27 -0.26
C SER A 35 -6.11 8.18 0.96
N GLY A 36 -5.00 8.78 1.40
CA GLY A 36 -4.93 9.45 2.70
C GLY A 36 -5.25 8.49 3.84
N LEU A 37 -4.92 7.20 3.68
CA LEU A 37 -5.24 6.10 4.60
C LEU A 37 -6.75 5.85 4.79
N ASP A 38 -7.60 6.40 3.93
CA ASP A 38 -9.04 6.13 3.95
C ASP A 38 -9.35 4.84 3.17
N ALA A 39 -9.84 3.82 3.89
CA ALA A 39 -10.24 2.54 3.31
C ALA A 39 -11.60 2.58 2.58
N SER A 40 -12.37 3.66 2.73
CA SER A 40 -13.68 3.85 2.11
C SER A 40 -13.64 4.73 0.86
N VAL A 41 -12.54 5.46 0.65
CA VAL A 41 -12.44 6.42 -0.44
C VAL A 41 -12.46 5.73 -1.79
N THR A 42 -13.17 6.35 -2.71
CA THR A 42 -13.29 5.90 -4.09
C THR A 42 -12.93 7.03 -5.03
N GLN A 43 -12.02 6.77 -5.97
CA GLN A 43 -11.64 7.73 -6.99
C GLN A 43 -11.92 7.19 -8.39
N SER A 44 -12.57 8.00 -9.22
CA SER A 44 -12.80 7.68 -10.63
C SER A 44 -11.61 8.13 -11.47
N GLY A 45 -11.00 7.22 -12.22
CA GLY A 45 -9.91 7.50 -13.15
C GLY A 45 -10.17 6.94 -14.56
N LYS A 46 -9.28 7.27 -15.51
CA LYS A 46 -9.37 6.77 -16.89
C LYS A 46 -9.30 5.24 -16.99
N ASN A 47 -8.69 4.58 -15.99
CA ASN A 47 -8.50 3.12 -15.93
C ASN A 47 -9.51 2.44 -15.01
N GLY A 48 -10.62 3.11 -14.68
CA GLY A 48 -11.67 2.59 -13.80
C GLY A 48 -11.70 3.27 -12.44
N LYS A 49 -12.55 2.72 -11.56
CA LYS A 49 -12.87 3.25 -10.23
C LYS A 49 -11.98 2.58 -9.18
N GLY A 50 -10.95 3.30 -8.72
CA GLY A 50 -10.07 2.88 -7.62
C GLY A 50 -10.81 2.89 -6.29
N HIS A 51 -10.50 1.97 -5.38
CA HIS A 51 -11.12 1.95 -4.05
C HIS A 51 -10.13 1.54 -2.96
N GLY A 52 -10.29 2.16 -1.79
CA GLY A 52 -9.64 1.76 -0.55
C GLY A 52 -8.16 2.17 -0.43
N LEU A 53 -7.47 1.57 0.53
CA LEU A 53 -6.14 2.00 0.99
C LEU A 53 -5.09 2.12 -0.12
N PHE A 54 -5.14 1.23 -1.11
CA PHE A 54 -4.18 1.19 -2.23
C PHE A 54 -4.84 1.47 -3.59
N GLN A 55 -6.04 2.06 -3.58
CA GLN A 55 -6.82 2.40 -4.77
C GLN A 55 -6.85 1.30 -5.84
N LEU A 56 -7.28 0.10 -5.44
CA LEU A 56 -7.36 -1.05 -6.36
C LEU A 56 -8.31 -0.73 -7.52
N THR A 57 -7.79 -0.69 -8.75
CA THR A 57 -8.56 -0.38 -9.97
C THR A 57 -8.89 -1.62 -10.79
N ASP A 58 -8.03 -2.65 -10.75
CA ASP A 58 -8.13 -3.83 -11.60
C ASP A 58 -9.34 -4.74 -11.23
N PRO A 59 -10.24 -5.05 -12.19
CA PRO A 59 -11.41 -5.89 -11.94
C PRO A 59 -11.09 -7.31 -11.44
N ALA A 60 -10.01 -7.93 -11.95
CA ALA A 60 -9.62 -9.28 -11.55
C ALA A 60 -9.09 -9.30 -10.11
N ARG A 61 -8.28 -8.29 -9.72
CA ARG A 61 -7.85 -8.11 -8.33
C ARG A 61 -9.02 -7.83 -7.39
N LYS A 62 -10.02 -7.05 -7.81
CA LYS A 62 -11.26 -6.86 -7.01
C LYS A 62 -12.07 -8.14 -6.87
N ALA A 63 -12.14 -8.98 -7.91
CA ALA A 63 -12.79 -10.28 -7.83
C ALA A 63 -12.04 -11.24 -6.89
N SER A 64 -10.70 -11.27 -6.99
CA SER A 64 -9.83 -12.03 -6.09
C SER A 64 -9.97 -11.56 -4.63
N PHE A 65 -10.05 -10.24 -4.37
CA PHE A 65 -10.38 -9.70 -3.06
C PHE A 65 -11.70 -10.28 -2.54
N LYS A 66 -12.75 -10.24 -3.38
CA LYS A 66 -14.07 -10.74 -3.00
C LYS A 66 -14.03 -12.22 -2.64
N GLN A 67 -13.27 -13.03 -3.40
CA GLN A 67 -13.09 -14.46 -3.11
C GLN A 67 -12.32 -14.67 -1.79
N PHE A 68 -11.19 -13.98 -1.60
CA PHE A 68 -10.38 -14.04 -0.38
C PHE A 68 -11.19 -13.66 0.87
N ASN A 69 -12.07 -12.66 0.75
CA ASN A 69 -12.81 -12.10 1.88
C ASN A 69 -14.22 -12.71 2.05
N GLY A 70 -14.41 -13.97 1.64
CA GLY A 70 -15.65 -14.72 1.87
C GLY A 70 -16.87 -14.14 1.15
N GLY A 71 -16.70 -13.58 -0.04
CA GLY A 71 -17.77 -12.99 -0.85
C GLY A 71 -18.02 -11.50 -0.60
N LYS A 72 -17.38 -10.89 0.41
CA LYS A 72 -17.50 -9.45 0.69
C LYS A 72 -16.64 -8.64 -0.28
N SER A 73 -17.25 -7.70 -1.00
CA SER A 73 -16.55 -6.83 -1.95
C SER A 73 -15.63 -5.82 -1.24
N LEU A 74 -14.69 -5.28 -2.01
CA LEU A 74 -13.73 -4.28 -1.54
C LEU A 74 -14.46 -3.04 -0.97
N GLU A 75 -15.52 -2.61 -1.64
CA GLU A 75 -16.35 -1.44 -1.28
C GLU A 75 -17.14 -1.62 0.02
N LYS A 76 -17.28 -2.85 0.52
CA LYS A 76 -17.97 -3.18 1.77
C LYS A 76 -17.00 -3.65 2.86
N SER A 77 -15.70 -3.51 2.63
CA SER A 77 -14.64 -4.00 3.52
C SER A 77 -14.07 -2.88 4.39
N ASN A 78 -13.45 -3.25 5.50
CA ASN A 78 -12.72 -2.32 6.36
C ASN A 78 -11.21 -2.33 6.07
N ALA A 79 -10.47 -1.40 6.67
CA ALA A 79 -9.01 -1.30 6.52
C ALA A 79 -8.28 -2.62 6.84
N ASP A 80 -8.70 -3.34 7.89
CA ASP A 80 -8.07 -4.61 8.28
C ASP A 80 -8.17 -5.67 7.18
N GLN A 81 -9.35 -5.81 6.58
CA GLN A 81 -9.57 -6.74 5.47
C GLN A 81 -8.75 -6.36 4.24
N GLN A 82 -8.64 -5.05 3.95
CA GLN A 82 -7.84 -4.54 2.84
C GLN A 82 -6.33 -4.78 3.04
N ILE A 83 -5.82 -4.55 4.26
CA ILE A 83 -4.43 -4.84 4.61
C ILE A 83 -4.14 -6.34 4.46
N LYS A 84 -4.98 -7.20 5.03
CA LYS A 84 -4.80 -8.66 4.93
C LYS A 84 -4.76 -9.13 3.49
N TYR A 85 -5.65 -8.62 2.64
CA TYR A 85 -5.64 -8.95 1.23
C TYR A 85 -4.38 -8.41 0.52
N GLN A 86 -3.95 -7.18 0.81
CA GLN A 86 -2.74 -6.63 0.22
C GLN A 86 -1.52 -7.49 0.56
N LEU A 87 -1.39 -7.94 1.81
CA LEU A 87 -0.32 -8.84 2.23
C LEU A 87 -0.42 -10.21 1.57
N TYR A 88 -1.64 -10.74 1.43
CA TYR A 88 -1.89 -11.96 0.67
C TYR A 88 -1.44 -11.83 -0.80
N GLU A 89 -1.75 -10.72 -1.48
CA GLU A 89 -1.32 -10.51 -2.86
C GLU A 89 0.20 -10.46 -2.98
N LEU A 90 0.89 -9.74 -2.10
CA LEU A 90 2.36 -9.65 -2.12
C LEU A 90 3.04 -11.00 -1.88
N ALA A 91 2.39 -11.91 -1.15
CA ALA A 91 2.88 -13.27 -0.94
C ALA A 91 2.50 -14.25 -2.06
N ASN A 92 1.54 -13.88 -2.93
CA ASN A 92 0.97 -14.77 -3.95
C ASN A 92 0.99 -14.12 -5.34
N SER A 93 -0.12 -13.51 -5.76
CA SER A 93 -0.34 -13.03 -7.13
C SER A 93 0.62 -11.91 -7.56
N GLU A 94 1.06 -11.06 -6.63
CA GLU A 94 2.02 -9.97 -6.85
C GLU A 94 3.42 -10.31 -6.28
N GLN A 95 3.71 -11.58 -6.00
CA GLN A 95 5.02 -11.98 -5.45
C GLN A 95 6.18 -11.58 -6.37
N ARG A 96 6.03 -11.76 -7.69
CA ARG A 96 7.08 -11.42 -8.66
C ARG A 96 7.33 -9.92 -8.77
N THR A 97 6.27 -9.12 -8.82
CA THR A 97 6.36 -7.65 -8.89
C THR A 97 6.86 -7.08 -7.58
N PHE A 98 6.47 -7.65 -6.45
CA PHE A 98 7.02 -7.29 -5.15
C PHE A 98 8.51 -7.65 -5.01
N ALA A 99 8.93 -8.81 -5.53
CA ALA A 99 10.35 -9.16 -5.59
C ALA A 99 11.16 -8.16 -6.44
N LEU A 100 10.59 -7.61 -7.51
CA LEU A 100 11.22 -6.51 -8.28
C LEU A 100 11.30 -5.22 -7.45
N ALA A 101 10.25 -4.88 -6.69
CA ALA A 101 10.27 -3.74 -5.77
C ALA A 101 11.38 -3.87 -4.74
N GLN A 102 11.60 -5.07 -4.18
CA GLN A 102 12.66 -5.33 -3.20
C GLN A 102 14.07 -5.23 -3.78
N ARG A 103 14.25 -5.37 -5.10
CA ARG A 103 15.56 -5.19 -5.76
C ARG A 103 15.97 -3.71 -5.86
N VAL A 104 15.04 -2.78 -5.72
CA VAL A 104 15.36 -1.34 -5.70
C VAL A 104 16.17 -0.97 -4.46
N GLY A 105 15.91 -1.64 -3.33
CA GLY A 105 16.65 -1.50 -2.09
C GLY A 105 15.88 -2.07 -0.91
N SER A 106 16.55 -2.21 0.24
CA SER A 106 15.99 -2.79 1.46
C SER A 106 15.57 -1.75 2.51
N ASP A 107 15.89 -0.47 2.32
CA ASP A 107 15.43 0.61 3.19
C ASP A 107 13.99 1.05 2.83
N ALA A 108 13.34 1.74 3.77
CA ALA A 108 11.93 2.14 3.62
C ALA A 108 11.67 2.99 2.37
N ALA A 109 12.60 3.88 2.02
CA ALA A 109 12.41 4.83 0.93
C ALA A 109 12.54 4.12 -0.43
N SER A 110 13.57 3.28 -0.58
CA SER A 110 13.76 2.44 -1.77
C SER A 110 12.62 1.45 -1.96
N LEU A 111 12.15 0.80 -0.89
CA LEU A 111 10.99 -0.08 -0.94
C LEU A 111 9.71 0.67 -1.33
N ALA A 112 9.49 1.89 -0.84
CA ALA A 112 8.32 2.68 -1.20
C ALA A 112 8.30 3.06 -2.68
N ALA A 113 9.45 3.47 -3.22
CA ALA A 113 9.62 3.77 -4.65
C ALA A 113 9.42 2.51 -5.50
N GLY A 114 10.04 1.38 -5.12
CA GLY A 114 9.88 0.11 -5.81
C GLY A 114 8.44 -0.39 -5.80
N TYR A 115 7.77 -0.31 -4.65
CA TYR A 115 6.36 -0.70 -4.51
C TYR A 115 5.45 0.17 -5.38
N SER A 116 5.67 1.48 -5.38
CA SER A 116 4.94 2.40 -6.27
C SER A 116 5.12 2.01 -7.73
N TYR A 117 6.35 1.79 -8.16
CA TYR A 117 6.67 1.52 -9.56
C TYR A 117 6.13 0.17 -10.04
N TYR A 118 6.33 -0.91 -9.26
CA TYR A 118 6.04 -2.27 -9.72
C TYR A 118 4.67 -2.81 -9.29
N VAL A 119 4.12 -2.37 -8.15
CA VAL A 119 2.87 -2.92 -7.59
C VAL A 119 1.69 -1.96 -7.81
N VAL A 120 1.83 -0.70 -7.42
CA VAL A 120 0.77 0.31 -7.60
C VAL A 120 0.63 0.70 -9.07
N ARG A 121 1.77 0.90 -9.75
CA ARG A 121 1.87 1.24 -11.19
C ARG A 121 1.07 2.52 -11.53
N PRO A 122 1.31 3.66 -10.84
CA PRO A 122 0.54 4.88 -11.08
C PRO A 122 0.92 5.51 -12.43
N LYS A 123 0.03 6.36 -12.95
CA LYS A 123 0.19 6.95 -14.29
C LYS A 123 1.45 7.82 -14.44
N LYS A 124 1.88 8.48 -13.36
CA LYS A 124 3.13 9.28 -13.32
C LYS A 124 4.19 8.56 -12.49
N ASN A 125 4.48 7.30 -12.86
CA ASN A 125 5.33 6.37 -12.14
C ASN A 125 6.60 6.98 -11.51
N PHE A 126 7.40 7.75 -12.25
CA PHE A 126 8.65 8.32 -11.73
C PHE A 126 8.45 9.43 -10.68
N ARG A 127 7.50 10.35 -10.91
CA ARG A 127 7.23 11.45 -9.97
C ARG A 127 6.59 10.93 -8.69
N ASP A 128 5.60 10.05 -8.85
CA ASP A 128 4.86 9.50 -7.71
C ASP A 128 5.76 8.58 -6.87
N SER A 129 6.73 7.89 -7.48
CA SER A 129 7.74 7.10 -6.77
C SER A 129 8.69 7.97 -5.94
N ALA A 130 9.10 9.13 -6.44
CA ALA A 130 9.99 10.06 -5.71
C ALA A 130 9.28 10.69 -4.51
N ASP A 131 8.01 11.06 -4.65
CA ASP A 131 7.21 11.60 -3.54
C ASP A 131 7.02 10.53 -2.45
N ARG A 132 6.69 9.29 -2.85
CA ARG A 132 6.56 8.16 -1.91
C ARG A 132 7.88 7.78 -1.24
N TYR A 133 9.00 7.88 -1.95
CA TYR A 133 10.34 7.76 -1.37
C TYR A 133 10.55 8.76 -0.23
N ALA A 134 10.23 10.04 -0.46
CA ALA A 134 10.42 11.10 0.53
C ALA A 134 9.52 10.88 1.77
N VAL A 135 8.26 10.49 1.58
CA VAL A 135 7.34 10.18 2.68
C VAL A 135 7.85 8.99 3.50
N ALA A 136 8.23 7.88 2.86
CA ALA A 136 8.72 6.71 3.58
C ALA A 136 10.04 6.98 4.32
N ARG A 137 10.93 7.80 3.73
CA ARG A 137 12.16 8.26 4.40
C ARG A 137 11.86 9.10 5.65
N ALA A 138 10.84 9.95 5.60
CA ALA A 138 10.41 10.74 6.74
C ALA A 138 9.81 9.83 7.83
N LEU A 139 8.94 8.91 7.45
CA LEU A 139 8.35 7.93 8.37
C LEU A 139 9.41 7.07 9.07
N ALA A 140 10.44 6.61 8.36
CA ALA A 140 11.50 5.79 8.96
C ALA A 140 12.32 6.51 10.05
N LYS A 141 12.28 7.84 10.10
CA LYS A 141 12.95 8.64 11.15
C LYS A 141 12.10 8.86 12.39
N ILE A 142 10.79 8.64 12.31
CA ILE A 142 9.89 8.78 13.45
C ILE A 142 10.08 7.53 14.33
N PRO A 143 10.33 7.66 15.64
CA PRO A 143 10.39 6.51 16.53
C PRO A 143 9.15 5.63 16.42
N ILE A 144 9.33 4.31 16.50
CA ILE A 144 8.22 3.35 16.58
C ILE A 144 7.70 3.39 18.00
N LYS A 145 6.38 3.61 18.16
CA LYS A 145 5.71 3.62 19.46
C LYS A 145 5.39 2.20 19.92
#